data_AF-A0A0X8D2N8-F1
#
_entry.id   AF-A0A0X8D2N8-F1
#
_cell.length_a   1.000
_cell.length_b   1.000
_cell.length_c   1.000
_cell.angle_alpha   90.00
_cell.angle_beta   90.00
_cell.angle_gamma   90.00
#
_symmetry.space_group_name_H-M   'P 1'
#
loop_
_entity.id
_entity.type
_entity.pdbx_description
1 polymer ?
#
loop_
_entity_poly.entity_id
_entity_poly.type
_entity_poly.pdbx_seq_one_letter_code
_entity_poly.pdbx_strand_id
1 'polypeptide(L)'
;MFYEKLTRIYHETECDKYFSESILKSFDKFVRKSVLERNKYINPYRFARQVELPIEDSIRFLMYFTNDNGILNIFMFFECSTSTCVSTRIFFNMEYKDEIIACDECGKEYVFEDIIDFTKVYFQIKPDLHVPPPEEEFISHDRNSTIEILRRLPDNLKNASPPSFSSSNKSIDEGGIEVAISTKLVINQNTHDNRPINQKFPSPFQRLSNRLVGRGKI
;
A
#
# COMPACT_ATOMS: atom_id res chain seq x y z
N MET A 1 5.10 25.06 -14.21
CA MET A 1 5.57 23.97 -13.31
C MET A 1 4.45 23.52 -12.38
N PHE A 2 4.43 22.25 -11.94
CA PHE A 2 3.36 21.73 -11.06
C PHE A 2 3.28 22.47 -9.71
N TYR A 3 4.43 22.78 -9.11
CA TYR A 3 4.50 23.55 -7.85
C TYR A 3 3.91 24.96 -7.98
N GLU A 4 4.06 25.63 -9.14
CA GLU A 4 3.44 26.93 -9.39
C GLU A 4 1.90 26.82 -9.40
N LYS A 5 1.34 25.73 -9.95
CA LYS A 5 -0.10 25.48 -9.91
C LYS A 5 -0.59 25.31 -8.47
N LEU A 6 0.15 24.57 -7.64
CA LEU A 6 -0.16 24.42 -6.22
C LEU A 6 -0.08 25.76 -5.47
N THR A 7 0.98 26.52 -5.71
CA THR A 7 1.20 27.85 -5.10
C THR A 7 0.10 28.83 -5.49
N ARG A 8 -0.32 28.81 -6.76
CA ARG A 8 -1.43 29.64 -7.23
C ARG A 8 -2.72 29.32 -6.49
N ILE A 9 -3.10 28.03 -6.41
CA ILE A 9 -4.30 27.59 -5.68
C ILE A 9 -4.21 28.01 -4.20
N TYR A 10 -3.04 27.84 -3.59
CA TYR A 10 -2.78 28.15 -2.19
C TYR A 10 -3.05 29.63 -1.86
N HIS A 11 -2.66 30.57 -2.74
CA HIS A 11 -2.96 31.98 -2.55
C HIS A 11 -4.38 32.38 -2.99
N GLU A 12 -4.88 31.86 -4.13
CA GLU A 12 -6.22 32.18 -4.63
C GLU A 12 -7.34 31.76 -3.67
N THR A 13 -7.11 30.68 -2.90
CA THR A 13 -8.06 30.17 -1.91
C THR A 13 -7.82 30.69 -0.50
N GLU A 14 -6.86 31.61 -0.33
CA GLU A 14 -6.46 32.16 0.98
C GLU A 14 -6.03 31.08 2.00
N CYS A 15 -5.53 29.95 1.52
CA CYS A 15 -5.04 28.84 2.34
C CYS A 15 -3.84 29.27 3.21
N ASP A 16 -3.08 30.26 2.72
CA ASP A 16 -1.95 30.90 3.40
C ASP A 16 -2.30 31.63 4.71
N LYS A 17 -3.58 31.95 4.93
CA LYS A 17 -4.04 32.51 6.21
C LYS A 17 -4.10 31.49 7.33
N TYR A 18 -4.18 30.19 7.00
CA TYR A 18 -4.42 29.11 7.97
C TYR A 18 -3.28 28.10 8.03
N PHE A 19 -2.58 27.90 6.92
CA PHE A 19 -1.50 26.93 6.80
C PHE A 19 -0.21 27.64 6.38
N SER A 20 0.94 27.06 6.72
CA SER A 20 2.24 27.60 6.33
C SER A 20 2.69 27.04 4.98
N GLU A 21 3.56 27.77 4.29
CA GLU A 21 4.13 27.34 3.00
C GLU A 21 4.94 26.03 3.12
N SER A 22 5.43 25.69 4.32
CA SER A 22 6.07 24.40 4.59
C SER A 22 5.13 23.21 4.38
N ILE A 23 3.84 23.38 4.70
CA ILE A 23 2.81 22.35 4.49
C ILE A 23 2.55 22.20 2.98
N LEU A 24 2.50 23.32 2.24
CA LEU A 24 2.39 23.31 0.77
C LEU A 24 3.56 22.56 0.12
N LYS A 25 4.80 22.82 0.54
CA LYS A 25 5.99 22.09 0.08
C LYS A 25 5.92 20.60 0.39
N SER A 26 5.42 20.25 1.58
CA SER A 26 5.22 18.86 1.97
C SER A 26 4.13 18.17 1.15
N PHE A 27 3.08 18.91 0.80
CA PHE A 27 2.01 18.42 -0.06
C PHE A 27 2.48 18.19 -1.50
N ASP A 28 3.27 19.10 -2.09
CA ASP A 28 3.90 18.90 -3.40
C ASP A 28 4.70 17.59 -3.44
N LYS A 29 5.57 17.39 -2.44
CA LYS A 29 6.34 16.14 -2.29
C LYS A 29 5.43 14.92 -2.12
N PHE A 30 4.37 15.03 -1.33
CA PHE A 30 3.41 13.95 -1.09
C PHE A 30 2.66 13.53 -2.37
N VAL A 31 2.19 14.50 -3.16
CA VAL A 31 1.49 14.24 -4.42
C VAL A 31 2.44 13.61 -5.42
N ARG A 32 3.65 14.16 -5.60
CA ARG A 32 4.67 13.60 -6.50
C ARG A 32 5.00 12.15 -6.16
N LYS A 33 5.17 11.85 -4.87
CA LYS A 33 5.40 10.47 -4.40
C LYS A 33 4.21 9.56 -4.69
N SER A 34 2.99 10.02 -4.44
CA SER A 34 1.77 9.23 -4.70
C SER A 34 1.62 8.90 -6.19
N VAL A 35 1.91 9.86 -7.08
CA VAL A 35 1.91 9.64 -8.53
C VAL A 35 2.97 8.63 -8.95
N LEU A 36 4.19 8.71 -8.41
CA LEU A 36 5.25 7.72 -8.65
C LEU A 36 4.84 6.31 -8.20
N GLU A 37 4.18 6.20 -7.04
CA GLU A 37 3.63 4.95 -6.49
C GLU A 37 2.39 4.45 -7.27
N ARG A 38 1.95 5.16 -8.33
CA ARG A 38 0.71 4.91 -9.08
C ARG A 38 -0.54 4.93 -8.20
N ASN A 39 -0.47 5.59 -7.05
CA ASN A 39 -1.59 5.76 -6.16
C ASN A 39 -2.36 7.04 -6.52
N LYS A 40 -3.58 6.87 -7.02
CA LYS A 40 -4.46 7.98 -7.42
C LYS A 40 -5.15 8.66 -6.23
N TYR A 41 -5.17 8.00 -5.06
CA TYR A 41 -5.89 8.48 -3.90
C TYR A 41 -4.96 9.06 -2.84
N ILE A 42 -5.29 10.25 -2.36
CA ILE A 42 -4.63 10.91 -1.25
C ILE A 42 -5.34 10.51 0.03
N ASN A 43 -4.60 9.90 0.95
CA ASN A 43 -5.11 9.52 2.26
C ASN A 43 -4.82 10.66 3.26
N PRO A 44 -5.85 11.35 3.80
CA PRO A 44 -5.68 12.46 4.72
C PRO A 44 -4.99 12.06 6.02
N TYR A 45 -5.20 10.83 6.52
CA TYR A 45 -4.52 10.31 7.70
C TYR A 45 -3.02 10.09 7.46
N ARG A 46 -2.67 9.56 6.27
CA ARG A 46 -1.25 9.37 5.89
C ARG A 46 -0.55 10.71 5.76
N PHE A 47 -1.21 11.71 5.16
CA PHE A 47 -0.69 13.06 5.04
C PHE A 47 -0.54 13.71 6.41
N ALA A 48 -1.59 13.75 7.23
CA ALA A 48 -1.60 14.29 8.59
C ALA A 48 -0.41 13.78 9.42
N ARG A 49 -0.19 12.46 9.41
CA ARG A 49 0.93 11.83 10.11
C ARG A 49 2.31 12.24 9.58
N GLN A 50 2.43 12.48 8.27
CA GLN A 50 3.70 12.87 7.65
C GLN A 50 4.08 14.31 7.97
N VAL A 51 3.10 15.21 8.10
CA VAL A 51 3.33 16.64 8.34
C VAL A 51 3.01 17.07 9.77
N GLU A 52 2.73 16.12 10.66
CA GLU A 52 2.40 16.34 12.08
C GLU A 52 1.22 17.32 12.28
N LEU A 53 0.19 17.21 11.43
CA LEU A 53 -1.05 17.98 11.56
C LEU A 53 -2.17 17.14 12.21
N PRO A 54 -3.11 17.79 12.93
CA PRO A 54 -4.40 17.18 13.24
C PRO A 54 -5.11 16.67 11.98
N ILE A 55 -5.94 15.62 12.13
CA ILE A 55 -6.62 15.00 10.99
C ILE A 55 -7.62 15.98 10.37
N GLU A 56 -8.31 16.75 11.20
CA GLU A 56 -9.25 17.80 10.82
C GLU A 56 -8.57 18.86 9.96
N ASP A 57 -7.37 19.28 10.35
CA ASP A 57 -6.56 20.26 9.63
C ASP A 57 -6.01 19.70 8.31
N SER A 58 -5.64 18.42 8.27
CA SER A 58 -5.25 17.73 7.04
C SER A 58 -6.42 17.67 6.04
N ILE A 59 -7.62 17.31 6.50
CA ILE A 59 -8.82 17.30 5.67
C ILE A 59 -9.11 18.72 5.15
N ARG A 60 -9.13 19.71 6.05
CA ARG A 60 -9.36 21.12 5.70
C ARG A 60 -8.33 21.63 4.68
N PHE A 61 -7.06 21.30 4.87
CA PHE A 61 -5.99 21.66 3.94
C PHE A 61 -6.24 21.07 2.55
N LEU A 62 -6.57 19.78 2.45
CA LEU A 62 -6.82 19.11 1.16
C LEU A 62 -8.05 19.67 0.43
N MET A 63 -9.08 20.10 1.16
CA MET A 63 -10.27 20.72 0.58
C MET A 63 -9.98 22.01 -0.20
N TYR A 64 -8.95 22.79 0.16
CA TYR A 64 -8.57 23.97 -0.63
C TYR A 64 -8.11 23.61 -2.06
N PHE A 65 -7.74 22.36 -2.30
CA PHE A 65 -7.27 21.88 -3.61
C PHE A 65 -8.35 21.12 -4.40
N THR A 66 -9.61 21.10 -3.95
CA THR A 66 -10.71 20.36 -4.61
C THR A 66 -11.59 21.20 -5.54
N ASN A 67 -11.33 22.50 -5.68
CA ASN A 67 -12.10 23.39 -6.56
C ASN A 67 -12.02 22.96 -8.04
N ASP A 68 -12.82 23.56 -8.92
CA ASP A 68 -12.83 23.26 -10.36
C ASP A 68 -11.44 23.37 -11.01
N ASN A 69 -10.69 24.40 -10.63
CA ASN A 69 -9.29 24.63 -11.04
C ASN A 69 -8.25 23.91 -10.16
N GLY A 70 -8.72 23.24 -9.11
CA GLY A 70 -7.94 22.45 -8.16
C GLY A 70 -7.29 21.22 -8.79
N ILE A 71 -6.52 20.49 -7.99
CA ILE A 71 -5.80 19.29 -8.42
C ILE A 71 -6.39 18.00 -7.87
N LEU A 72 -7.32 18.11 -6.91
CA LEU A 72 -8.01 16.98 -6.31
C LEU A 72 -9.49 16.99 -6.70
N ASN A 73 -10.08 15.81 -6.76
CA ASN A 73 -11.52 15.59 -6.67
C ASN A 73 -11.83 15.10 -5.25
N ILE A 74 -13.01 15.47 -4.74
CA ILE A 74 -13.53 14.98 -3.48
C ILE A 74 -14.73 14.08 -3.77
N PHE A 75 -14.73 12.89 -3.18
CA PHE A 75 -15.84 11.94 -3.28
C PHE A 75 -16.29 11.58 -1.88
N MET A 76 -17.55 11.89 -1.56
CA MET A 76 -18.17 11.39 -0.35
C MET A 76 -18.84 10.07 -0.63
N PHE A 77 -18.75 9.18 0.35
CA PHE A 77 -19.45 7.91 0.28
C PHE A 77 -19.88 7.43 1.65
N PHE A 78 -20.94 6.62 1.64
CA PHE A 78 -21.43 5.89 2.79
C PHE A 78 -21.39 4.40 2.48
N GLU A 79 -21.16 3.58 3.50
CA GLU A 79 -21.17 2.13 3.36
C GLU A 79 -22.56 1.57 3.68
N CYS A 80 -23.24 1.01 2.67
CA CYS A 80 -24.50 0.30 2.79
C CYS A 80 -24.41 -0.75 3.91
N SER A 81 -25.34 -0.67 4.85
CA SER A 81 -25.45 -1.56 5.99
C SER A 81 -25.80 -3.01 5.61
N THR A 82 -26.25 -3.24 4.38
CA THR A 82 -26.76 -4.54 3.94
C THR A 82 -25.60 -5.44 3.53
N SER A 83 -25.46 -6.59 4.20
CA SER A 83 -24.36 -7.53 3.99
C SER A 83 -24.37 -8.25 2.63
N THR A 84 -25.46 -8.16 1.87
CA THR A 84 -25.61 -8.78 0.54
C THR A 84 -25.11 -7.90 -0.59
N CYS A 85 -24.77 -6.63 -0.33
CA CYS A 85 -24.23 -5.73 -1.35
C CYS A 85 -22.76 -6.06 -1.67
N VAL A 86 -22.43 -6.13 -2.96
CA VAL A 86 -21.09 -6.40 -3.47
C VAL A 86 -20.24 -5.13 -3.42
N SER A 87 -20.77 -4.01 -3.93
CA SER A 87 -20.25 -2.69 -3.67
C SER A 87 -20.99 -2.12 -2.47
N THR A 88 -20.32 -2.11 -1.32
CA THR A 88 -20.89 -1.49 -0.12
C THR A 88 -20.93 0.03 -0.24
N ARG A 89 -20.26 0.68 -1.20
CA ARG A 89 -20.12 2.14 -1.22
C ARG A 89 -21.18 2.83 -2.07
N ILE A 90 -21.91 3.75 -1.46
CA ILE A 90 -22.86 4.66 -2.11
C ILE A 90 -22.21 6.04 -2.18
N PHE A 91 -21.97 6.55 -3.38
CA PHE A 91 -21.32 7.85 -3.60
C PHE A 91 -22.35 8.96 -3.77
N PHE A 92 -22.07 10.13 -3.21
CA PHE A 92 -22.99 11.27 -3.26
C PHE A 92 -22.25 12.61 -3.11
N ASN A 93 -22.97 13.71 -3.37
CA ASN A 93 -22.48 15.09 -3.30
C ASN A 93 -23.04 15.82 -2.07
N MET A 94 -22.39 16.89 -1.62
CA MET A 94 -22.82 17.65 -0.41
C MET A 94 -24.06 18.50 -0.64
N GLU A 95 -24.51 18.64 -1.88
CA GLU A 95 -25.69 19.44 -2.23
C GLU A 95 -27.00 18.78 -1.77
N TYR A 96 -26.96 17.51 -1.38
CA TYR A 96 -28.09 16.68 -0.98
C TYR A 96 -28.56 16.86 0.48
N LYS A 97 -28.40 18.07 1.04
CA LYS A 97 -29.05 18.41 2.31
C LYS A 97 -30.56 18.23 2.11
N ASP A 98 -31.17 17.30 2.84
CA ASP A 98 -32.60 16.94 2.82
C ASP A 98 -33.01 15.79 1.86
N GLU A 99 -32.06 15.08 1.24
CA GLU A 99 -32.39 13.97 0.34
C GLU A 99 -32.30 12.56 0.97
N ILE A 100 -33.08 11.66 0.39
CA ILE A 100 -32.99 10.22 0.62
C ILE A 100 -31.92 9.67 -0.30
N ILE A 101 -30.90 9.04 0.28
CA ILE A 101 -29.85 8.35 -0.46
C ILE A 101 -30.25 6.88 -0.62
N ALA A 102 -30.41 6.42 -1.86
CA ALA A 102 -30.72 5.04 -2.15
C ALA A 102 -29.47 4.23 -2.52
N CYS A 103 -29.40 2.99 -2.07
CA CYS A 103 -28.42 2.03 -2.54
C CYS A 103 -28.86 1.44 -3.90
N ASP A 104 -28.05 1.62 -4.94
CA ASP A 104 -28.35 1.10 -6.28
C ASP A 104 -28.46 -0.44 -6.36
N GLU A 105 -27.85 -1.16 -5.42
CA GLU A 105 -27.85 -2.63 -5.44
C GLU A 105 -29.06 -3.26 -4.74
N CYS A 106 -29.41 -2.76 -3.55
CA CYS A 106 -30.49 -3.34 -2.74
C CYS A 106 -31.74 -2.47 -2.67
N GLY A 107 -31.71 -1.26 -3.24
CA GLY A 107 -32.79 -0.28 -3.18
C GLY A 107 -33.04 0.29 -1.78
N LYS A 108 -32.17 0.00 -0.80
CA LYS A 108 -32.34 0.50 0.56
C LYS A 108 -32.12 2.01 0.59
N GLU A 109 -33.10 2.70 1.15
CA GLU A 109 -33.12 4.14 1.34
C GLU A 109 -32.54 4.53 2.71
N TYR A 110 -31.78 5.62 2.72
CA TYR A 110 -31.14 6.20 3.89
C TYR A 110 -31.49 7.68 3.97
N VAL A 111 -31.88 8.15 5.16
CA VAL A 111 -32.03 9.58 5.42
C VAL A 111 -30.64 10.17 5.60
N PHE A 112 -30.30 11.23 4.85
CA PHE A 112 -28.97 11.84 4.88
C PHE A 112 -28.52 12.24 6.29
N GLU A 113 -29.43 12.82 7.09
CA GLU A 113 -29.17 13.24 8.47
C GLU A 113 -28.72 12.08 9.37
N ASP A 114 -29.25 10.87 9.15
CA ASP A 114 -28.91 9.69 9.96
C ASP A 114 -27.54 9.10 9.60
N ILE A 115 -27.05 9.36 8.37
CA ILE A 115 -25.81 8.77 7.85
C ILE A 115 -24.64 9.77 7.79
N ILE A 116 -24.88 11.05 8.08
CA ILE A 116 -23.87 12.11 7.94
C ILE A 116 -22.62 11.83 8.77
N ASP A 117 -22.79 11.38 10.02
CA ASP A 117 -21.69 11.07 10.94
C ASP A 117 -20.87 9.84 10.52
N PHE A 118 -21.42 9.01 9.62
CA PHE A 118 -20.78 7.82 9.09
C PHE A 118 -20.22 8.02 7.68
N THR A 119 -20.34 9.24 7.13
CA THR A 119 -19.86 9.58 5.80
C THR A 119 -18.34 9.61 5.76
N LYS A 120 -17.78 9.00 4.73
CA LYS A 120 -16.34 8.94 4.46
C LYS A 120 -16.01 9.78 3.23
N VAL A 121 -14.77 10.24 3.16
CA VAL A 121 -14.29 11.10 2.07
C VAL A 121 -13.04 10.51 1.44
N TYR A 122 -13.02 10.46 0.10
CA TYR A 122 -11.82 10.23 -0.69
C TYR A 122 -11.37 11.50 -1.40
N PHE A 123 -10.07 11.75 -1.36
CA PHE A 123 -9.41 12.74 -2.20
C PHE A 123 -8.68 12.02 -3.33
N GLN A 124 -9.03 12.31 -4.58
CA GLN A 124 -8.41 11.69 -5.76
C GLN A 124 -7.67 12.74 -6.57
N ILE A 125 -6.47 12.42 -7.02
CA ILE A 125 -5.73 13.28 -7.96
C ILE A 125 -6.48 13.31 -9.29
N LYS A 126 -6.73 14.52 -9.84
CA LYS A 126 -7.38 14.67 -11.15
C LYS A 126 -6.59 13.97 -12.24
N PRO A 127 -7.24 13.23 -13.16
CA PRO A 127 -6.56 12.38 -14.14
C PRO A 127 -5.69 13.17 -15.13
N ASP A 128 -6.07 14.41 -15.44
CA ASP A 128 -5.36 15.26 -16.41
C ASP A 128 -4.13 15.98 -15.83
N LEU A 129 -3.75 15.65 -14.60
CA LEU A 129 -2.66 16.31 -13.89
C LEU A 129 -1.30 15.73 -14.31
N HIS A 130 -0.57 16.48 -15.13
CA HIS A 130 0.84 16.20 -15.39
C HIS A 130 1.71 16.63 -14.19
N VAL A 131 2.06 15.66 -13.34
CA VAL A 131 2.99 15.86 -12.23
C VAL A 131 4.39 15.43 -12.66
N PRO A 132 5.36 16.35 -12.77
CA PRO A 132 6.73 15.98 -13.07
C PRO A 132 7.31 15.15 -11.92
N PRO A 133 8.23 14.21 -12.20
CA PRO A 133 8.94 13.50 -11.15
C PRO A 133 9.65 14.51 -10.23
N PRO A 134 9.79 14.21 -8.93
CA PRO A 134 10.53 15.08 -8.01
C PRO A 134 11.97 15.25 -8.50
N GLU A 135 12.42 16.50 -8.58
CA GLU A 135 13.82 16.86 -8.80
C GLU A 135 14.56 16.51 -7.50
N GLU A 136 15.29 15.40 -7.53
CA GLU A 136 16.10 14.85 -6.43
C GLU A 136 15.32 14.47 -5.15
N GLU A 137 14.90 13.21 -5.09
CA GLU A 137 15.28 12.30 -4.00
C GLU A 137 14.82 10.89 -4.35
N PHE A 138 15.78 9.95 -4.21
CA PHE A 138 15.67 8.50 -4.34
C PHE A 138 14.24 7.99 -4.42
N ILE A 139 13.88 7.47 -5.60
CA ILE A 139 12.77 6.54 -5.72
C ILE A 139 12.93 5.56 -4.55
N SER A 140 11.96 5.54 -3.64
CA SER A 140 11.96 4.56 -2.55
C SER A 140 11.70 3.22 -3.20
N HIS A 141 12.76 2.59 -3.69
CA HIS A 141 12.69 1.21 -4.09
C HIS A 141 12.50 0.38 -2.83
N ASP A 142 11.67 -0.63 -2.97
CA ASP A 142 11.28 -1.54 -1.91
C ASP A 142 12.50 -1.96 -1.08
N ARG A 143 12.53 -1.56 0.20
CA ARG A 143 13.65 -1.83 1.12
C ARG A 143 13.83 -3.33 1.42
N ASN A 144 12.97 -4.19 0.89
CA ASN A 144 13.04 -5.62 1.08
C ASN A 144 13.94 -6.36 0.07
N SER A 145 14.51 -5.67 -0.92
CA SER A 145 15.38 -6.31 -1.91
C SER A 145 16.87 -6.09 -1.59
N THR A 146 17.46 -7.05 -0.88
CA THR A 146 18.90 -7.10 -0.58
C THR A 146 19.78 -6.95 -1.85
N ILE A 147 19.31 -7.43 -3.00
CA ILE A 147 20.06 -7.36 -4.27
C ILE A 147 20.20 -5.93 -4.80
N GLU A 148 19.18 -5.10 -4.62
CA GLU A 148 19.24 -3.70 -5.04
C GLU A 148 20.16 -2.88 -4.13
N ILE A 149 20.18 -3.21 -2.85
CA ILE A 149 21.06 -2.59 -1.85
C ILE A 149 22.53 -2.88 -2.22
N LEU A 150 22.85 -4.13 -2.55
CA LEU A 150 24.21 -4.53 -2.92
C LEU A 150 24.71 -3.91 -4.23
N ARG A 151 23.82 -3.69 -5.22
CA ARG A 151 24.17 -3.05 -6.50
C ARG A 151 24.56 -1.58 -6.38
N ARG A 152 24.14 -0.91 -5.30
CA ARG A 152 24.36 0.53 -5.06
C ARG A 152 25.58 0.82 -4.18
N LEU A 153 26.26 -0.20 -3.69
CA LEU A 153 27.50 0.00 -2.93
C LEU A 153 28.60 0.59 -3.84
N PRO A 154 29.50 1.43 -3.30
CA PRO A 154 30.74 1.82 -3.96
C PRO A 154 31.51 0.62 -4.52
N ASP A 155 32.16 0.74 -5.67
CA ASP A 155 32.80 -0.40 -6.36
C ASP A 155 33.93 -1.06 -5.53
N ASN A 156 34.56 -0.30 -4.63
CA ASN A 156 35.53 -0.81 -3.66
C ASN A 156 34.91 -1.64 -2.50
N LEU A 157 33.58 -1.64 -2.35
CA LEU A 157 32.82 -2.51 -1.45
C LEU A 157 32.16 -3.69 -2.20
N LYS A 158 32.22 -3.70 -3.54
CA LYS A 158 31.80 -4.82 -4.40
C LYS A 158 32.98 -5.76 -4.67
N ASN A 159 33.66 -6.24 -3.62
CA ASN A 159 34.79 -7.15 -3.83
C ASN A 159 34.29 -8.54 -4.24
N ALA A 160 34.72 -8.92 -5.45
CA ALA A 160 34.76 -10.26 -6.05
C ALA A 160 33.57 -11.19 -5.75
N SER A 161 32.52 -11.10 -6.57
CA SER A 161 31.69 -12.29 -6.78
C SER A 161 32.55 -13.37 -7.47
N PRO A 162 32.56 -14.63 -7.00
CA PRO A 162 33.23 -15.69 -7.73
C PRO A 162 32.61 -15.83 -9.13
N PRO A 163 33.39 -16.20 -10.16
CA PRO A 163 32.88 -16.27 -11.52
C PRO A 163 31.75 -17.31 -11.62
N SER A 164 30.66 -16.91 -12.28
CA SER A 164 29.48 -17.73 -12.49
C SER A 164 29.83 -18.99 -13.28
N PHE A 165 29.72 -20.16 -12.66
CA PHE A 165 29.61 -21.40 -13.42
C PHE A 165 28.20 -21.49 -14.00
N SER A 166 28.13 -21.45 -15.32
CA SER A 166 26.95 -21.75 -16.11
C SER A 166 26.42 -23.15 -15.76
N SER A 167 25.11 -23.30 -15.60
CA SER A 167 24.34 -24.18 -16.50
C SER A 167 22.86 -24.19 -16.15
N SER A 168 22.09 -23.84 -17.18
CA SER A 168 20.87 -24.49 -17.61
C SER A 168 19.63 -24.58 -16.68
N ASN A 169 18.57 -24.04 -17.27
CA ASN A 169 17.23 -24.63 -17.36
C ASN A 169 16.15 -24.23 -16.34
N LYS A 170 15.09 -23.72 -16.98
CA LYS A 170 13.67 -23.83 -16.68
C LYS A 170 13.09 -22.82 -15.69
N SER A 171 12.44 -21.84 -16.30
CA SER A 171 11.23 -21.18 -15.81
C SER A 171 10.36 -22.10 -14.96
N ILE A 172 10.12 -21.73 -13.71
CA ILE A 172 8.94 -22.10 -12.95
C ILE A 172 8.43 -20.82 -12.29
N ASP A 173 7.13 -20.64 -12.49
CA ASP A 173 6.24 -19.55 -12.13
C ASP A 173 6.25 -19.18 -10.64
N GLU A 174 5.76 -17.99 -10.33
CA GLU A 174 5.57 -17.51 -8.97
C GLU A 174 4.53 -18.37 -8.22
N GLY A 175 4.96 -19.07 -7.17
CA GLY A 175 4.07 -19.70 -6.20
C GLY A 175 4.49 -21.10 -5.76
N GLY A 176 5.35 -21.18 -4.74
CA GLY A 176 5.64 -22.44 -4.05
C GLY A 176 6.67 -22.27 -2.94
N ILE A 177 6.22 -22.28 -1.69
CA ILE A 177 7.06 -22.26 -0.47
C ILE A 177 7.94 -23.51 -0.47
N GLU A 178 9.27 -23.39 -0.30
CA GLU A 178 10.12 -24.50 0.18
C GLU A 178 11.56 -24.06 0.55
N VAL A 179 11.75 -23.51 1.76
CA VAL A 179 13.05 -23.70 2.46
C VAL A 179 12.97 -25.04 3.17
N ALA A 180 13.08 -26.14 2.42
CA ALA A 180 13.20 -27.48 2.97
C ALA A 180 14.69 -27.86 3.05
N ILE A 181 15.17 -28.12 4.26
CA ILE A 181 16.55 -28.54 4.52
C ILE A 181 16.71 -30.02 4.13
N SER A 182 17.76 -30.33 3.37
CA SER A 182 18.05 -31.70 2.93
C SER A 182 18.20 -32.66 4.11
N THR A 183 17.48 -33.78 4.08
CA THR A 183 17.55 -34.85 5.08
C THR A 183 18.96 -35.43 5.22
N LYS A 184 19.79 -35.36 4.17
CA LYS A 184 21.21 -35.75 4.23
C LYS A 184 22.02 -34.82 5.14
N LEU A 185 21.72 -33.52 5.13
CA LEU A 185 22.37 -32.53 5.99
C LEU A 185 22.07 -32.81 7.47
N VAL A 186 20.81 -33.13 7.78
CA VAL A 186 20.36 -33.46 9.15
C VAL A 186 20.98 -34.77 9.65
N ILE A 187 21.13 -35.78 8.79
CA ILE A 187 21.77 -37.06 9.15
C ILE A 187 23.27 -36.88 9.40
N ASN A 188 23.95 -36.08 8.58
CA ASN A 188 25.40 -35.85 8.71
C ASN A 188 25.77 -34.99 9.91
N GLN A 189 24.87 -34.11 10.36
CA GLN A 189 25.06 -33.23 11.52
C GLN A 189 24.57 -33.86 12.85
N ASN A 190 23.93 -35.04 12.81
CA ASN A 190 23.44 -35.76 13.99
C ASN A 190 24.56 -36.60 14.64
N THR A 191 25.74 -36.00 14.85
CA THR A 191 26.89 -36.64 15.50
C THR A 191 27.62 -35.65 16.41
N HIS A 192 27.97 -36.08 17.62
CA HIS A 192 28.91 -35.39 18.51
C HIS A 192 29.91 -36.44 19.00
N ASP A 193 31.21 -36.17 18.88
CA ASP A 193 32.30 -37.12 19.20
C ASP A 193 32.09 -38.53 18.62
N ASN A 194 31.76 -38.61 17.33
CA ASN A 194 31.51 -39.85 16.58
C ASN A 194 30.39 -40.75 17.15
N ARG A 195 29.46 -40.21 17.93
CA ARG A 195 28.24 -40.92 18.36
C ARG A 195 26.97 -40.16 17.96
N PRO A 196 25.88 -40.87 17.59
CA PRO A 196 24.64 -40.22 17.16
C PRO A 196 23.92 -39.57 18.35
N ILE A 197 23.54 -38.30 18.20
CA ILE A 197 22.91 -37.48 19.24
C ILE A 197 21.49 -37.99 19.55
N ASN A 198 20.80 -38.56 18.56
CA ASN A 198 19.48 -39.15 18.73
C ASN A 198 19.39 -40.53 18.03
N GLN A 199 19.05 -41.57 18.79
CA GLN A 199 19.17 -42.99 18.36
C GLN A 199 17.89 -43.60 17.76
N LYS A 200 16.79 -42.85 17.60
CA LYS A 200 15.54 -43.40 17.05
C LYS A 200 14.90 -42.45 16.04
N PHE A 201 15.33 -42.53 14.78
CA PHE A 201 14.49 -42.04 13.68
C PHE A 201 13.58 -43.19 13.23
N PRO A 202 12.24 -43.05 13.33
CA PRO A 202 11.33 -44.04 12.79
C PRO A 202 11.54 -44.15 11.28
N SER A 203 11.49 -45.38 10.76
CA SER A 203 11.76 -45.63 9.35
C SER A 203 10.77 -44.85 8.47
N PRO A 204 11.15 -44.53 7.21
CA PRO A 204 10.30 -43.77 6.29
C PRO A 204 8.88 -44.33 6.15
N PHE A 205 8.72 -45.65 6.32
CA PHE A 205 7.43 -46.34 6.27
C PHE A 205 6.50 -45.98 7.43
N GLN A 206 7.02 -45.82 8.65
CA GLN A 206 6.24 -45.39 9.83
C GLN A 206 5.79 -43.92 9.74
N ARG A 207 6.50 -43.09 8.97
CA ARG A 207 6.15 -41.67 8.75
C ARG A 207 5.04 -41.50 7.72
N LEU A 208 4.99 -42.39 6.71
CA LEU A 208 3.97 -42.39 5.66
C LEU A 208 2.59 -42.83 6.19
N SER A 209 2.55 -43.86 7.03
CA SER A 209 1.29 -44.34 7.63
C SER A 209 0.60 -43.28 8.51
N ASN A 210 1.38 -42.49 9.26
CA ASN A 210 0.81 -41.47 10.15
C ASN A 210 0.31 -40.22 9.43
N ARG A 211 0.77 -39.95 8.20
CA ARG A 211 0.29 -38.83 7.37
C ARG A 211 -0.96 -39.17 6.55
N LEU A 212 -1.17 -40.44 6.20
CA LEU A 212 -2.28 -40.87 5.34
C LEU A 212 -3.57 -41.25 6.08
N VAL A 213 -3.59 -41.21 7.43
CA VAL A 213 -4.79 -41.55 8.23
C VAL A 213 -5.62 -40.32 8.65
N GLY A 214 -5.14 -39.08 8.46
CA GLY A 214 -5.78 -37.89 9.06
C GLY A 214 -6.67 -37.00 8.18
N ARG A 215 -6.75 -37.20 6.85
CA ARG A 215 -7.55 -36.38 5.91
C ARG A 215 -7.98 -37.26 4.72
N GLY A 216 -8.79 -38.29 4.87
CA GLY A 216 -10.26 -38.32 5.09
C GLY A 216 -10.81 -39.24 3.97
N LYS A 217 -11.65 -40.27 4.17
CA LYS A 217 -13.00 -40.26 4.78
C LYS A 217 -13.66 -38.92 4.43
N ILE A 218 -14.57 -38.78 3.47
CA ILE A 218 -15.48 -39.69 2.75
C ILE A 218 -15.51 -39.24 1.29
#